data_AF-A0A7W3UHH0-F1
#
_entry.id   AF-A0A7W3UHH0-F1
#
_cell.length_a   1.000
_cell.length_b   1.000
_cell.length_c   1.000
_cell.angle_alpha   90.00
_cell.angle_beta   90.00
_cell.angle_gamma   90.00
#
_symmetry.space_group_name_H-M   'P 1'
#
loop_
_entity.id
_entity.type
_entity.pdbx_description
1 polymer ?
#
loop_
_entity_poly.entity_id
_entity_poly.type
_entity_poly.pdbx_seq_one_letter_code
_entity_poly.pdbx_strand_id
1 'polypeptide(L)'
;MNKTFMSGYYQGIIEAAPATLSAAKTEQLAITMTILHLRHAGINITSIHDFLINDLHANERLVNKYINLNADDLETAQAQVMAIAFN
;
A
#
# COMPACT_ATOMS: atom_id res chain seq x y z
N MET A 1 -2.25 -0.51 16.52
CA MET A 1 -2.70 0.68 15.74
C MET A 1 -4.20 0.60 15.56
N ASN A 2 -4.95 1.71 15.59
CA ASN A 2 -6.41 1.67 15.43
C ASN A 2 -6.82 1.79 13.95
N LYS A 3 -8.02 1.30 13.60
CA LYS A 3 -8.53 1.25 12.23
C LYS A 3 -8.58 2.63 11.56
N THR A 4 -9.03 3.66 12.27
CA THR A 4 -9.12 5.03 11.74
C THR A 4 -7.76 5.54 11.27
N PHE A 5 -6.71 5.33 12.06
CA PHE A 5 -5.35 5.73 11.69
C PHE A 5 -4.85 4.94 10.47
N MET A 6 -5.08 3.62 10.44
CA MET A 6 -4.66 2.76 9.33
C MET A 6 -5.35 3.17 8.02
N SER A 7 -6.66 3.43 8.06
CA SER A 7 -7.42 3.92 6.89
C SER A 7 -6.95 5.30 6.47
N GLY A 8 -6.68 6.20 7.43
CA GLY A 8 -6.14 7.52 7.15
C GLY A 8 -4.76 7.47 6.48
N TYR A 9 -3.90 6.54 6.89
CA TYR A 9 -2.59 6.34 6.24
C TYR A 9 -2.74 5.91 4.78
N TYR A 10 -3.57 4.88 4.52
CA TYR A 10 -3.84 4.42 3.16
C TYR A 10 -4.43 5.53 2.27
N GLN A 11 -5.43 6.25 2.79
CA GLN A 11 -6.09 7.34 2.09
C GLN A 11 -5.13 8.51 1.84
N GLY A 12 -4.27 8.84 2.81
CA GLY A 12 -3.26 9.88 2.66
C GLY A 12 -2.28 9.59 1.54
N ILE A 13 -1.92 8.33 1.30
CA ILE A 13 -1.07 7.95 0.15
C ILE A 13 -1.82 8.16 -1.17
N ILE A 14 -3.11 7.82 -1.25
CA ILE A 14 -3.93 8.06 -2.44
C ILE A 14 -4.00 9.55 -2.75
N GLU A 15 -4.24 10.38 -1.74
CA GLU A 15 -4.39 11.84 -1.89
C GLU A 15 -3.07 12.55 -2.20
N ALA A 16 -1.95 12.03 -1.70
CA ALA A 16 -0.62 12.58 -1.94
C ALA A 16 0.07 12.02 -3.20
N ALA A 17 -0.50 11.00 -3.84
CA ALA A 17 0.08 10.39 -5.03
C ALA A 17 0.17 11.42 -6.18
N PRO A 18 1.26 11.40 -6.98
CA PRO A 18 1.36 12.29 -8.13
C PRO A 18 0.17 12.12 -9.09
N ALA A 19 -0.39 13.24 -9.54
CA ALA A 19 -1.55 13.25 -10.44
C ALA A 19 -1.28 12.59 -11.82
N THR A 20 -0.01 12.40 -12.17
CA THR A 20 0.43 11.69 -13.38
C THR A 20 0.26 10.16 -13.27
N LEU A 21 0.10 9.62 -12.07
CA LEU A 21 -0.16 8.19 -11.88
C LEU A 21 -1.60 7.85 -12.26
N SER A 22 -1.77 6.73 -12.95
CA SER A 22 -3.09 6.14 -13.15
C SER A 22 -3.66 5.63 -11.83
N ALA A 23 -4.98 5.53 -11.72
CA ALA A 23 -5.65 5.02 -10.52
C ALA A 23 -5.09 3.65 -10.07
N ALA A 24 -4.81 2.75 -11.02
CA ALA A 24 -4.22 1.44 -10.73
C ALA A 24 -2.80 1.53 -10.14
N LYS A 25 -2.01 2.53 -10.57
CA LYS A 25 -0.67 2.76 -10.03
C LYS A 25 -0.70 3.46 -8.68
N THR A 26 -1.62 4.39 -8.49
CA THR A 26 -1.92 4.98 -7.17
C THR A 26 -2.32 3.92 -6.16
N GLU A 27 -3.21 2.99 -6.54
CA GLU A 27 -3.62 1.89 -5.66
C GLU A 27 -2.45 0.93 -5.35
N GLN A 28 -1.64 0.58 -6.36
CA GLN A 28 -0.41 -0.20 -6.13
C GLN A 28 0.52 0.48 -5.12
N LEU A 29 0.72 1.79 -5.24
CA LEU A 29 1.55 2.57 -4.31
C LEU A 29 0.95 2.56 -2.90
N ALA A 30 -0.34 2.84 -2.77
CA ALA A 30 -1.05 2.86 -1.49
C ALA A 30 -0.97 1.50 -0.77
N ILE A 31 -1.22 0.40 -1.48
CA ILE A 31 -1.12 -0.96 -0.94
C ILE A 31 0.31 -1.25 -0.45
N THR A 32 1.32 -1.05 -1.30
CA THR A 32 2.71 -1.40 -0.96
C THR A 32 3.26 -0.57 0.19
N MET A 33 3.00 0.73 0.23
CA MET A 33 3.41 1.60 1.34
C MET A 33 2.66 1.28 2.63
N THR A 34 1.37 0.94 2.55
CA THR A 34 0.57 0.56 3.73
C THR A 34 1.05 -0.75 4.33
N ILE A 35 1.32 -1.77 3.50
CA ILE A 35 1.90 -3.04 3.96
C ILE A 35 3.23 -2.79 4.70
N LEU A 36 4.13 -2.00 4.10
CA LEU A 36 5.44 -1.70 4.69
C LEU A 36 5.28 -0.97 6.04
N HIS A 37 4.47 0.09 6.08
CA HIS A 37 4.25 0.89 7.28
C HIS A 37 3.67 0.05 8.43
N LEU A 38 2.63 -0.73 8.16
CA LEU A 38 1.96 -1.53 9.19
C LEU A 38 2.87 -2.66 9.72
N ARG A 39 3.71 -3.24 8.85
CA ARG A 39 4.73 -4.22 9.28
C ARG A 39 5.78 -3.58 10.18
N HIS A 40 6.28 -2.40 9.83
CA HIS A 40 7.19 -1.64 10.70
C HIS A 40 6.54 -1.27 12.04
N ALA A 41 5.23 -1.06 12.06
CA ALA A 41 4.45 -0.85 13.27
C ALA A 41 4.15 -2.15 14.07
N GLY A 42 4.68 -3.30 13.65
CA GLY A 42 4.50 -4.59 14.32
C GLY A 42 3.13 -5.25 14.11
N ILE A 43 2.34 -4.80 13.13
CA ILE A 43 1.06 -5.44 12.81
C ILE A 43 1.34 -6.74 12.04
N ASN A 44 0.69 -7.82 12.47
CA ASN A 44 0.88 -9.13 11.85
C ASN A 44 0.27 -9.17 10.43
N ILE A 45 0.81 -10.05 9.60
CA ILE A 45 0.45 -10.16 8.17
C ILE A 45 -1.03 -10.44 7.93
N THR A 46 -1.66 -11.29 8.74
CA THR A 46 -3.08 -11.62 8.62
C THR A 46 -3.96 -10.40 8.89
N SER A 47 -3.68 -9.65 9.95
CA SER A 47 -4.41 -8.42 10.24
C SER A 47 -4.22 -7.34 9.17
N ILE A 48 -3.05 -7.26 8.53
CA ILE A 48 -2.83 -6.34 7.41
C ILE A 48 -3.65 -6.77 6.19
N HIS A 49 -3.65 -8.07 5.88
CA HIS A 49 -4.43 -8.64 4.78
C HIS A 49 -5.93 -8.38 4.99
N ASP A 50 -6.47 -8.77 6.15
CA ASP A 50 -7.88 -8.58 6.48
C ASP A 50 -8.28 -7.11 6.42
N PHE A 51 -7.42 -6.22 6.92
CA PHE A 51 -7.65 -4.78 6.82
C PHE A 51 -7.72 -4.30 5.37
N LEU A 52 -6.74 -4.66 4.53
CA LEU A 52 -6.70 -4.20 3.14
C LEU A 52 -7.89 -4.74 2.32
N ILE A 53 -8.26 -6.02 2.51
CA ILE A 53 -9.32 -6.67 1.74
C ILE A 53 -10.71 -6.38 2.28
N ASN A 54 -10.93 -6.61 3.57
CA ASN A 54 -12.26 -6.60 4.15
C ASN A 54 -12.68 -5.19 4.56
N ASP A 55 -11.75 -4.37 5.05
CA ASP A 55 -12.08 -3.03 5.54
C ASP A 55 -11.94 -1.95 4.47
N LEU A 56 -10.90 -2.02 3.64
CA LEU A 56 -10.63 -1.02 2.60
C LEU A 56 -11.11 -1.43 1.21
N HIS A 57 -11.48 -2.70 1.01
CA HIS A 57 -11.86 -3.24 -0.29
C HIS A 57 -10.82 -2.98 -1.39
N ALA A 58 -9.54 -2.99 -1.01
CA ALA A 58 -8.44 -2.81 -1.94
C ALA A 58 -8.34 -4.00 -2.91
N ASN A 59 -7.69 -3.79 -4.05
CA ASN A 59 -7.52 -4.82 -5.07
C ASN A 59 -6.82 -6.08 -4.52
N GLU A 60 -7.59 -7.16 -4.39
CA GLU A 60 -7.12 -8.41 -3.80
C GLU A 60 -5.91 -9.01 -4.51
N ARG A 61 -5.86 -8.93 -5.84
CA ARG A 61 -4.73 -9.43 -6.62
C ARG A 61 -3.45 -8.67 -6.29
N LEU A 62 -3.52 -7.36 -6.09
CA LEU A 62 -2.36 -6.55 -5.70
C LEU A 62 -1.95 -6.84 -4.26
N VAL A 63 -2.89 -6.91 -3.32
CA VAL A 63 -2.60 -7.27 -1.93
C VAL A 63 -1.89 -8.62 -1.86
N ASN A 64 -2.46 -9.68 -2.46
CA ASN A 64 -1.87 -11.01 -2.43
C ASN A 64 -0.49 -11.07 -3.11
N LYS A 65 -0.25 -10.24 -4.13
CA LYS A 65 1.05 -10.14 -4.79
C LYS A 65 2.13 -9.54 -3.88
N TYR A 66 1.80 -8.51 -3.10
CA TYR A 66 2.79 -7.72 -2.35
C TYR A 66 2.87 -8.09 -0.86
N ILE A 67 1.82 -8.68 -0.28
CA ILE A 67 1.71 -8.94 1.17
C ILE A 67 2.78 -9.89 1.72
N ASN A 68 3.49 -10.65 0.88
CA ASN A 68 4.54 -11.59 1.27
C ASN A 68 5.96 -11.13 0.91
N LEU A 69 6.11 -10.01 0.21
CA LEU A 69 7.44 -9.48 -0.14
C LEU A 69 8.21 -9.02 1.10
N ASN A 70 9.53 -8.89 1.03
CA ASN A 70 10.32 -8.26 2.11
C ASN A 70 10.26 -6.72 2.01
N ALA A 71 10.95 -6.01 2.90
CA ALA A 71 10.96 -4.54 2.91
C ALA A 71 11.59 -3.97 1.63
N ASP A 72 12.77 -4.45 1.25
CA ASP A 72 13.52 -3.98 0.07
C ASP A 72 12.72 -4.15 -1.23
N ASP A 73 12.01 -5.28 -1.38
CA ASP A 73 11.15 -5.58 -2.52
C ASP A 73 9.94 -4.65 -2.58
N LEU A 74 9.35 -4.32 -1.42
CA LEU A 74 8.25 -3.35 -1.33
C LEU A 74 8.72 -1.95 -1.70
N GLU A 75 9.86 -1.51 -1.17
CA GLU A 75 10.46 -0.22 -1.49
C GLU A 75 10.84 -0.13 -2.98
N THR A 76 11.38 -1.20 -3.55
CA THR A 76 11.67 -1.30 -4.98
C THR A 76 10.40 -1.15 -5.81
N ALA A 77 9.31 -1.84 -5.44
CA ALA A 77 8.03 -1.70 -6.13
C ALA A 77 7.45 -0.28 -6.05
N GLN A 78 7.62 0.40 -4.90
CA GLN A 78 7.20 1.80 -4.72
C GLN A 78 8.04 2.73 -5.61
N ALA A 79 9.36 2.58 -5.61
CA ALA A 79 10.27 3.37 -6.44
C ALA A 79 9.98 3.21 -7.93
N GLN A 80 9.68 2.00 -8.39
CA GLN A 80 9.26 1.75 -9.78
C GLN A 80 7.96 2.46 -10.14
N VAL A 81 6.99 2.52 -9.23
CA VAL A 81 5.75 3.29 -9.45
C VAL A 81 6.05 4.78 -9.49
N MET A 82 6.83 5.30 -8.54
CA MET A 82 7.19 6.71 -8.48
C MET A 82 8.01 7.15 -9.70
N ALA A 83 8.88 6.30 -10.24
CA ALA A 83 9.62 6.60 -11.47
C ALA A 83 8.70 6.85 -12.67
N ILE A 84 7.53 6.21 -12.74
CA ILE A 84 6.53 6.46 -13.79
C ILE A 84 5.96 7.87 -13.66
N ALA A 85 5.83 8.41 -12.44
CA ALA A 85 5.23 9.72 -12.23
C ALA A 85 6.09 10.89 -12.75
N PHE A 86 7.40 10.67 -12.92
CA PHE A 86 8.40 11.69 -13.24
C PHE A 86 9.10 11.47 -14.59
N ASN A 87 8.65 10.48 -15.38
CA ASN A 87 9.07 10.25 -16.76
C ASN A 87 8.03 10.82 -17.73
#